data_AF-A0A7J6W4H7-F1
#
_entry.id   AF-A0A7J6W4H7-F1
#
_cell.length_a   1.000
_cell.length_b   1.000
_cell.length_c   1.000
_cell.angle_alpha   90.00
_cell.angle_beta   90.00
_cell.angle_gamma   90.00
#
_symmetry.space_group_name_H-M   'P 1'
#
loop_
_entity.id
_entity.type
_entity.pdbx_description
1 polymer ?
#
loop_
_entity_poly.entity_id
_entity_poly.type
_entity_poly.pdbx_seq_one_letter_code
_entity_poly.pdbx_strand_id
1 'polypeptide(L)'
;MGKSMHHASLKKLCLKKECGGLGLRNFNTWNRVAYQGLVFDIAYKKQSVWVAYTWVYQIRNKGFWTMSIPSNCSWVWRAVLKMRDQEKQHIKFLVADGKDFMLWDDP
;
A
#
# COMPACT_ATOMS: atom_id res chain seq x y z
N MET A 1 -9.22 26.76 31.59
CA MET A 1 -8.77 25.35 31.69
C MET A 1 -9.66 24.50 30.79
N GLY A 2 -9.47 24.61 29.47
CA GLY A 2 -10.31 23.95 28.48
C GLY A 2 -9.86 22.51 28.28
N LYS A 3 -10.72 21.54 28.60
CA LYS A 3 -10.45 20.13 28.32
C LYS A 3 -10.36 19.96 26.80
N SER A 4 -9.14 19.78 26.31
CA SER A 4 -8.89 19.32 24.94
C SER A 4 -9.76 18.08 24.68
N MET A 5 -10.41 18.02 23.52
CA MET A 5 -11.16 16.85 23.05
C MET A 5 -10.18 15.69 22.84
N HIS A 6 -9.78 15.07 23.94
CA HIS A 6 -8.92 13.91 23.92
C HIS A 6 -9.72 12.75 23.31
N HIS A 7 -9.38 12.41 22.08
CA HIS A 7 -9.17 11.01 21.72
C HIS A 7 -10.39 10.11 21.98
N ALA A 8 -11.60 10.57 21.62
CA ALA A 8 -12.72 9.67 21.43
C ALA A 8 -12.21 8.54 20.52
N SER A 9 -12.06 7.35 21.10
CA SER A 9 -11.39 6.20 20.49
C SER A 9 -11.89 6.08 19.05
N LEU A 10 -11.03 6.36 18.06
CA LEU A 10 -11.41 6.31 16.64
C LEU A 10 -12.04 4.95 16.31
N LYS A 11 -11.55 3.89 16.96
CA LYS A 11 -12.14 2.55 16.92
C LYS A 11 -13.59 2.55 17.41
N LYS A 12 -13.89 3.19 18.55
CA LYS A 12 -15.24 3.32 19.11
C LYS A 12 -16.17 4.12 18.21
N LEU A 13 -15.70 5.21 17.61
CA LEU A 13 -16.50 6.01 16.67
C LEU A 13 -16.81 5.23 15.38
N CYS A 14 -15.88 4.38 14.94
CA CYS A 14 -16.06 3.53 13.75
C CYS A 14 -16.88 2.27 13.99
N LEU A 15 -17.26 1.95 15.23
CA LEU A 15 -18.21 0.87 15.49
C LEU A 15 -19.57 1.21 14.87
N LYS A 16 -20.34 0.17 14.52
CA LYS A 16 -21.73 0.31 14.09
C LYS A 16 -22.54 1.04 15.17
N LYS A 17 -23.61 1.74 14.75
CA LYS A 17 -24.53 2.41 15.69
C LYS A 17 -25.10 1.45 16.72
N GLU A 18 -25.42 0.23 16.29
CA GLU A 18 -25.89 -0.89 17.14
C GLU A 18 -24.90 -1.26 18.26
N CYS A 19 -23.60 -1.03 18.06
CA CYS A 19 -22.55 -1.31 19.03
C CYS A 19 -22.11 -0.06 19.82
N GLY A 20 -22.92 1.01 19.83
CA GLY A 20 -22.62 2.25 20.55
C GLY A 20 -21.57 3.15 19.89
N GLY A 21 -21.30 2.95 18.59
CA GLY A 21 -20.46 3.83 17.77
C GLY A 21 -21.26 4.81 16.91
N LEU A 22 -20.55 5.61 16.09
CA LEU A 22 -21.18 6.54 15.15
C LEU A 22 -21.38 5.94 13.75
N GLY A 23 -20.89 4.73 13.49
CA GLY A 23 -20.90 4.11 12.18
C GLY A 23 -19.94 4.75 11.18
N LEU A 24 -18.93 5.47 11.65
CA LEU A 24 -17.96 6.14 10.77
C LEU A 24 -17.01 5.15 10.13
N ARG A 25 -16.53 5.48 8.93
CA ARG A 25 -15.55 4.67 8.21
C ARG A 25 -14.16 4.82 8.84
N ASN A 26 -13.50 3.70 9.13
CA ASN A 26 -12.12 3.73 9.61
C ASN A 26 -11.14 4.00 8.46
N PHE A 27 -10.78 5.26 8.26
CA PHE A 27 -9.88 5.67 7.19
C PHE A 27 -8.51 5.01 7.25
N ASN A 28 -7.99 4.66 8.45
CA ASN A 28 -6.71 3.97 8.55
C ASN A 28 -6.78 2.57 7.93
N THR A 29 -7.84 1.82 8.24
CA THR A 29 -8.07 0.50 7.64
C THR A 29 -8.26 0.61 6.13
N TRP A 30 -9.06 1.58 5.68
CA TRP A 30 -9.32 1.77 4.26
C TRP A 30 -8.09 2.18 3.46
N ASN A 31 -7.29 3.11 3.98
CA ASN A 31 -6.04 3.52 3.34
C ASN A 31 -5.06 2.35 3.28
N ARG A 32 -4.98 1.53 4.34
CA ARG A 32 -4.16 0.31 4.34
C ARG A 32 -4.56 -0.61 3.20
N VAL A 33 -5.84 -0.96 3.09
CA VAL A 33 -6.35 -1.83 2.01
C VAL A 33 -6.11 -1.22 0.63
N ALA A 34 -6.31 0.09 0.48
CA ALA A 34 -6.04 0.78 -0.78
C ALA A 34 -4.56 0.69 -1.18
N TYR A 35 -3.64 0.93 -0.25
CA TYR A 35 -2.20 0.80 -0.53
C TYR A 35 -1.79 -0.64 -0.81
N GLN A 36 -2.37 -1.63 -0.13
CA GLN A 36 -2.16 -3.05 -0.45
C GLN A 36 -2.58 -3.33 -1.89
N GLY A 37 -3.77 -2.87 -2.30
CA GLY A 37 -4.23 -3.00 -3.68
C GLY A 37 -3.26 -2.41 -4.70
N LEU A 38 -2.67 -1.24 -4.41
CA LEU A 38 -1.65 -0.64 -5.27
C LEU A 38 -0.35 -1.49 -5.32
N VAL A 39 0.09 -2.06 -4.20
CA VAL A 39 1.24 -2.98 -4.16
C VAL A 39 0.97 -4.20 -5.03
N PHE A 40 -0.20 -4.82 -4.93
CA PHE A 40 -0.58 -5.97 -5.76
C PHE A 40 -0.69 -5.61 -7.24
N ASP A 41 -1.29 -4.46 -7.57
CA ASP A 41 -1.40 -3.98 -8.95
C ASP A 41 -0.01 -3.79 -9.60
N ILE A 42 0.97 -3.28 -8.85
CA ILE A 42 2.35 -3.14 -9.30
C ILE A 42 3.03 -4.51 -9.42
N ALA A 43 2.93 -5.33 -8.38
CA ALA A 43 3.55 -6.65 -8.30
C ALA A 43 3.12 -7.54 -9.46
N TYR A 44 1.82 -7.65 -9.72
CA TYR A 44 1.26 -8.43 -10.81
C TYR A 44 1.22 -7.69 -12.15
N LYS A 45 1.91 -6.56 -12.26
CA LYS A 45 2.01 -5.74 -13.49
C LYS A 45 0.65 -5.53 -14.18
N LYS A 46 -0.38 -5.19 -13.39
CA LYS A 46 -1.73 -4.98 -13.91
C LYS A 46 -1.70 -4.01 -15.08
N GLN A 47 -2.41 -4.35 -16.15
CA GLN A 47 -2.51 -3.54 -17.37
C GLN A 47 -3.29 -2.26 -17.12
N SER A 48 -2.62 -1.26 -16.58
CA SER A 48 -3.15 0.08 -16.35
C SER A 48 -2.09 1.13 -16.63
N VAL A 49 -2.53 2.31 -17.09
CA VAL A 49 -1.64 3.44 -17.38
C VAL A 49 -0.82 3.83 -16.15
N TRP A 50 -1.44 3.79 -14.96
CA TRP A 50 -0.76 4.13 -13.73
C TRP A 50 0.35 3.12 -13.36
N VAL A 51 0.11 1.82 -13.54
CA VAL A 51 1.15 0.80 -13.30
C VAL A 51 2.28 0.93 -14.33
N ALA A 52 1.96 1.12 -15.61
CA ALA A 52 2.96 1.34 -16.65
C ALA A 52 3.83 2.59 -16.36
N TYR A 53 3.18 3.71 -16.01
CA TYR A 53 3.87 4.93 -15.58
C TYR A 53 4.76 4.68 -14.35
N THR A 54 4.26 3.94 -13.37
CA THR A 54 5.02 3.61 -12.15
C THR A 54 6.30 2.84 -12.48
N TRP A 55 6.22 1.82 -13.34
CA TRP A 55 7.39 1.06 -13.76
C TRP A 55 8.42 1.92 -14.50
N VAL A 56 7.97 2.77 -15.44
CA VAL A 56 8.84 3.63 -16.25
C VAL A 56 9.48 4.75 -15.42
N TYR A 57 8.71 5.44 -14.58
CA TYR A 57 9.14 6.71 -13.96
C TYR A 57 9.43 6.62 -12.47
N GLN A 58 8.71 5.79 -11.71
CA GLN A 58 8.93 5.68 -10.26
C GLN A 58 9.97 4.61 -9.92
N ILE A 59 9.86 3.44 -10.56
CA ILE A 59 10.74 2.30 -10.32
C ILE A 59 12.02 2.40 -11.16
N ARG A 60 11.92 2.81 -12.44
CA ARG A 60 13.07 3.10 -13.33
C ARG A 60 14.06 1.92 -13.43
N ASN A 61 13.56 0.73 -13.74
CA ASN A 61 14.32 -0.53 -13.84
C ASN A 61 15.01 -1.00 -12.54
N LYS A 62 14.59 -0.51 -11.37
CA LYS A 62 15.00 -1.06 -10.08
C LYS A 62 14.09 -2.22 -9.69
N GLY A 63 14.54 -3.07 -8.77
CA GLY A 63 13.67 -4.03 -8.10
C GLY A 63 12.62 -3.31 -7.26
N PHE A 64 11.33 -3.53 -7.55
CA PHE A 64 10.25 -2.92 -6.77
C PHE A 64 10.34 -3.27 -5.29
N TRP A 65 10.76 -4.51 -4.98
CA TRP A 65 10.88 -5.07 -3.63
C TRP A 65 12.12 -4.65 -2.86
N THR A 66 13.18 -4.27 -3.56
CA THR A 66 14.52 -4.00 -3.01
C THR A 66 14.86 -2.51 -3.02
N MET A 67 14.18 -1.70 -3.85
CA MET A 67 14.44 -0.26 -3.92
C MET A 67 14.19 0.44 -2.58
N SER A 68 15.08 1.38 -2.25
CA SER A 68 14.91 2.28 -1.12
C SER A 68 13.81 3.31 -1.40
N ILE A 69 13.23 3.84 -0.32
CA ILE A 69 12.22 4.89 -0.42
C ILE A 69 12.91 6.22 -0.73
N PRO A 70 12.62 6.88 -1.89
CA PRO A 70 13.26 8.16 -2.22
C PRO A 70 12.94 9.24 -1.17
N SER A 71 13.89 10.11 -0.88
CA SER A 71 13.68 11.26 0.00
C SER A 71 12.64 12.21 -0.60
N ASN A 72 12.77 12.49 -1.90
CA ASN A 72 11.81 13.28 -2.67
C ASN A 72 10.82 12.37 -3.42
N CYS A 73 9.74 11.97 -2.75
CA CYS A 73 8.62 11.28 -3.39
C CYS A 73 7.28 11.69 -2.79
N SER A 74 6.21 11.45 -3.54
CA SER A 74 4.86 11.71 -3.06
C SER A 74 4.55 10.89 -1.81
N TRP A 75 3.69 11.42 -0.95
CA TRP A 75 3.29 10.75 0.28
C TRP A 75 2.61 9.39 0.00
N VAL A 76 1.83 9.32 -1.09
CA VAL A 76 1.19 8.08 -1.55
C VAL A 76 2.23 7.05 -1.95
N TRP A 77 3.24 7.43 -2.75
CA TRP A 77 4.30 6.50 -3.17
C TRP A 77 5.10 5.99 -1.97
N ARG A 78 5.40 6.88 -1.01
CA ARG A 78 6.02 6.51 0.26
C ARG A 78 5.18 5.50 1.04
N ALA A 79 3.86 5.67 1.09
CA ALA A 79 2.97 4.75 1.78
C ALA A 79 2.93 3.36 1.09
N VAL A 80 2.87 3.33 -0.24
CA VAL A 80 2.93 2.09 -1.04
C VAL A 80 4.24 1.34 -0.77
N LEU A 81 5.38 2.02 -0.84
CA LEU A 81 6.69 1.39 -0.60
C LEU A 81 6.87 0.91 0.85
N LYS A 82 6.24 1.56 1.84
CA LYS A 82 6.21 1.06 3.23
C LYS A 82 5.32 -0.16 3.40
N MET A 83 4.20 -0.22 2.68
CA MET A 83 3.26 -1.35 2.77
C MET A 83 3.80 -2.61 2.11
N ARG A 84 4.61 -2.44 1.07
CA ARG A 84 5.29 -3.51 0.34
C ARG A 84 5.87 -4.61 1.24
N ASP A 85 6.59 -4.25 2.30
CA ASP A 85 7.24 -5.25 3.17
C ASP A 85 6.23 -6.09 3.96
N GLN A 86 5.03 -5.59 4.24
CA GLN A 86 3.94 -6.37 4.84
C GLN A 86 3.33 -7.37 3.85
N GLU A 87 3.34 -7.03 2.56
CA GLU A 87 2.73 -7.82 1.49
C GLU A 87 3.66 -8.85 0.88
N LYS A 88 4.99 -8.72 1.07
CA LYS A 88 5.99 -9.69 0.57
C LYS A 88 5.62 -11.14 0.90
N GLN A 89 5.14 -11.39 2.12
CA GLN A 89 4.75 -12.73 2.57
C GLN A 89 3.45 -13.27 1.95
N HIS A 90 2.65 -12.41 1.31
CA HIS A 90 1.33 -12.72 0.76
C HIS A 90 1.32 -12.79 -0.77
N ILE A 91 2.46 -12.55 -1.42
CA ILE A 91 2.58 -12.56 -2.88
C ILE A 91 3.35 -13.81 -3.30
N LYS A 92 2.87 -14.43 -4.37
CA LYS A 92 3.51 -15.58 -5.00
C LYS A 92 3.61 -15.30 -6.49
N PHE A 93 4.81 -15.40 -7.03
CA PHE A 93 5.04 -15.28 -8.46
C PHE A 93 5.06 -16.67 -9.08
N LEU A 94 4.29 -16.88 -10.14
CA LEU A 94 4.49 -18.02 -11.03
C LEU A 94 5.59 -17.64 -12.02
N VAL A 95 6.77 -18.22 -11.87
CA VAL A 95 7.88 -17.99 -12.80
C VAL A 95 7.54 -18.65 -14.13
N ALA A 96 7.15 -17.83 -15.12
CA ALA A 96 6.90 -18.27 -16.49
C ALA A 96 8.21 -18.27 -17.30
N ASP A 97 8.27 -17.58 -18.44
CA ASP A 97 9.43 -17.54 -19.35
C ASP A 97 10.59 -16.64 -18.87
N GLY A 98 10.51 -16.11 -17.65
CA GLY A 98 11.53 -15.26 -17.04
C GLY A 98 11.57 -13.81 -17.52
N LYS A 99 10.72 -13.39 -18.47
CA LYS A 99 10.74 -12.01 -18.99
C LYS A 99 10.12 -10.99 -18.03
N ASP A 100 9.19 -11.45 -17.18
CA ASP A 100 8.46 -10.59 -16.25
C ASP A 100 8.93 -10.65 -14.80
N PHE A 101 9.91 -11.51 -14.52
CA PHE A 101 10.39 -11.82 -13.17
C PHE A 101 11.85 -11.41 -13.02
N MET A 102 12.15 -10.59 -12.01
CA MET A 102 13.51 -10.21 -11.64
C MET A 102 14.04 -11.19 -10.59
N LEU A 103 14.81 -12.20 -11.04
CA LEU A 103 15.28 -13.32 -10.20
C LEU A 103 15.89 -12.93 -8.85
N TRP A 104 16.60 -11.80 -8.80
CA TRP A 104 17.32 -11.36 -7.61
C TRP A 104 16.53 -10.37 -6.75
N ASP A 105 15.44 -9.82 -7.28
CA ASP A 105 14.68 -8.75 -6.66
C ASP A 105 13.26 -9.17 -6.26
N ASP A 106 12.61 -10.04 -7.03
CA ASP A 106 11.26 -10.53 -6.74
C ASP A 106 11.30 -11.63 -5.65
N PRO A 107 10.38 -11.59 -4.65
CA PRO A 107 10.30 -12.56 -3.56
C PRO A 107 9.80 -13.94 -3.98
#